data_AF-A0A7Y9WPM2-F1
#
_entry.id   AF-A0A7Y9WPM2-F1
#
_cell.length_a   1.000
_cell.length_b   1.000
_cell.length_c   1.000
_cell.angle_alpha   90.00
_cell.angle_beta   90.00
_cell.angle_gamma   90.00
#
_symmetry.space_group_name_H-M   'P 1'
#
loop_
_entity.id
_entity.type
_entity.pdbx_description
1 polymer ?
#
loop_
_entity_poly.entity_id
_entity_poly.type
_entity_poly.pdbx_seq_one_letter_code
_entity_poly.pdbx_strand_id
1 'polypeptide(L)'
;MKDGQPLGGSVDAILQDFKDAYERLKKHQPRDPANAELLQVGKLRVNKLTLAREAGRSRTNYVNHEEVRRYAEEKLGAKASVPREVPSVETANREYRKANGELKDEVNELKAQLAEMACYVDYLEHRYKVKSTDKVDWSSASTVLARARKNPNAAKTIGSSGRKR
;
A
#
# COMPACT_ATOMS: atom_id res chain seq x y z
N MET A 1 22.40 49.80 -14.89
CA MET A 1 23.31 48.64 -14.93
C MET A 1 23.32 48.06 -13.52
N LYS A 2 22.72 46.90 -13.30
CA LYS A 2 22.70 46.24 -11.99
C LYS A 2 23.79 45.19 -11.99
N ASP A 3 24.72 45.34 -11.06
CA ASP A 3 25.86 44.47 -10.87
C ASP A 3 25.41 43.03 -10.65
N GLY A 4 25.93 42.13 -11.49
CA GLY A 4 25.75 40.69 -11.35
C GLY A 4 26.50 40.21 -10.12
N GLN A 5 25.80 40.07 -9.00
CA GLN A 5 26.31 39.31 -7.86
C GLN A 5 26.56 37.86 -8.30
N PRO A 6 27.75 37.29 -8.05
CA PRO A 6 27.98 35.89 -8.29
C PRO A 6 27.05 35.09 -7.36
N LEU A 7 26.19 34.26 -7.94
CA LEU A 7 25.32 33.30 -7.24
C LEU A 7 26.14 32.13 -6.63
N GLY A 8 27.31 32.43 -6.05
CA GLY A 8 28.17 31.50 -5.35
C GLY A 8 28.07 31.78 -3.85
N GLY A 9 27.24 31.02 -3.13
CA GLY A 9 27.34 30.95 -1.68
C GLY A 9 28.76 30.56 -1.29
N SER A 10 29.24 31.01 -0.13
CA SER A 10 30.54 30.58 0.40
C SER A 10 30.62 29.05 0.42
N VAL A 11 31.82 28.49 0.22
CA VAL A 11 32.05 27.04 0.21
C VAL A 11 31.50 26.39 1.49
N ASP A 12 31.61 27.10 2.61
CA ASP A 12 31.05 26.70 3.91
C ASP A 12 29.52 26.54 3.89
N ALA A 13 28.79 27.45 3.25
CA ALA A 13 27.34 27.38 3.14
C ALA A 13 26.91 26.18 2.29
N ILE A 14 27.64 25.93 1.20
CA ILE A 14 27.40 24.76 0.34
C ILE A 14 27.65 23.47 1.13
N LEU A 15 28.75 23.40 1.88
CA LEU A 15 29.08 22.25 2.71
C LEU A 15 28.01 22.01 3.79
N GLN A 16 27.48 23.07 4.40
CA GLN A 16 26.43 22.96 5.40
C GLN A 16 25.12 22.43 4.81
N ASP A 17 24.71 22.91 3.63
CA ASP A 17 23.53 22.39 2.91
C ASP A 17 23.63 20.87 2.71
N PHE A 18 24.82 20.38 2.37
CA PHE A 18 25.09 18.95 2.18
C PHE A 18 25.10 18.14 3.47
N LYS A 19 25.62 18.69 4.56
CA LYS A 19 25.58 18.07 5.89
C LYS A 19 24.13 17.91 6.36
N ASP A 20 23.33 18.97 6.22
CA ASP A 20 21.92 18.96 6.64
C ASP A 20 21.10 17.99 5.79
N ALA A 21 21.35 17.95 4.47
CA ALA A 21 20.74 17.00 3.57
C ALA A 21 21.08 15.54 3.95
N TYR A 22 22.33 15.27 4.34
CA TYR A 22 22.75 13.93 4.74
C TYR A 22 22.03 13.47 6.01
N GLU A 23 21.94 14.34 7.02
CA GLU A 23 21.21 14.05 8.26
C GLU A 23 19.72 13.81 8.01
N ARG A 24 19.08 14.58 7.12
CA ARG A 24 17.68 14.36 6.72
C ARG A 24 17.47 12.99 6.07
N LEU A 25 18.31 12.61 5.12
CA LEU A 25 18.23 11.32 4.44
C LEU A 25 18.46 10.16 5.41
N LYS A 26 19.41 10.31 6.34
CA LYS A 26 19.70 9.32 7.38
C LYS A 26 18.53 9.14 8.35
N LYS A 27 17.81 10.22 8.67
CA LYS A 27 16.61 10.20 9.53
C LYS A 27 15.32 9.81 8.78
N HIS A 28 15.41 9.40 7.51
CA HIS A 28 14.24 9.09 6.67
C HIS A 28 13.25 10.26 6.53
N GLN A 29 13.74 11.50 6.54
CA GLN A 29 12.91 12.70 6.39
C GLN A 29 13.37 13.53 5.17
N PRO A 30 13.27 12.98 3.94
CA PRO A 30 13.59 13.72 2.73
C PRO A 30 12.60 14.87 2.53
N ARG A 31 13.14 16.04 2.19
CA ARG A 31 12.35 17.22 1.80
C ARG A 31 12.10 17.25 0.30
N ASP A 32 13.00 16.67 -0.48
CA ASP A 32 12.81 16.55 -1.93
C ASP A 32 11.72 15.49 -2.24
N PRO A 33 10.70 15.84 -3.06
CA PRO A 33 9.59 14.94 -3.35
C PRO A 33 10.04 13.66 -4.06
N ALA A 34 11.04 13.72 -4.95
CA ALA A 34 11.53 12.52 -5.63
C ALA A 34 12.27 11.58 -4.66
N ASN A 35 13.01 12.13 -3.69
CA ASN A 35 13.58 11.32 -2.60
C ASN A 35 12.51 10.74 -1.66
N ALA A 36 11.43 11.48 -1.40
CA ALA A 36 10.30 11.00 -0.61
C ALA A 36 9.57 9.83 -1.30
N GLU A 37 9.33 9.91 -2.61
CA GLU A 37 8.80 8.80 -3.41
C GLU A 37 9.71 7.57 -3.36
N LEU A 38 11.02 7.78 -3.55
CA LEU A 38 12.00 6.70 -3.46
C LEU A 38 12.03 6.07 -2.06
N LEU A 39 11.80 6.85 -1.00
CA LEU A 39 11.71 6.35 0.36
C LEU A 39 10.45 5.51 0.57
N GLN A 40 9.31 5.96 0.06
CA GLN A 40 8.04 5.23 0.12
C GLN A 40 8.15 3.86 -0.56
N VAL A 41 8.76 3.81 -1.75
CA VAL A 41 8.97 2.58 -2.52
C VAL A 41 10.14 1.73 -1.98
N GLY A 42 10.87 2.21 -0.97
CA GLY A 42 12.00 1.49 -0.38
C GLY A 42 13.24 1.40 -1.28
N LYS A 43 13.34 2.28 -2.28
CA LYS A 43 14.46 2.36 -3.24
C LYS A 43 15.42 3.51 -2.95
N LEU A 44 15.15 4.34 -1.94
CA LEU A 44 16.03 5.44 -1.56
C LEU A 44 17.38 4.91 -1.10
N ARG A 45 18.43 5.33 -1.79
CA ARG A 45 19.83 5.10 -1.44
C ARG A 45 20.50 6.44 -1.24
N VAL A 46 21.28 6.61 -0.17
CA VAL A 46 22.08 7.83 -0.01
C VAL A 46 23.26 7.74 -0.95
N ASN A 47 23.24 8.54 -2.01
CA ASN A 47 24.30 8.61 -3.00
C ASN A 47 24.50 10.08 -3.41
N LYS A 48 25.53 10.37 -4.21
CA LYS A 48 25.87 11.73 -4.63
C LYS A 48 24.69 12.45 -5.31
N LEU A 49 23.82 11.72 -6.00
CA LEU A 49 22.67 12.29 -6.73
C LEU A 49 21.48 12.58 -5.80
N THR A 50 21.11 11.66 -4.93
CA THR A 50 20.01 11.84 -3.98
C THR A 50 20.36 12.91 -2.95
N LEU A 51 21.62 12.98 -2.53
CA LEU A 51 22.13 14.01 -1.64
C LEU A 51 22.20 15.39 -2.34
N ALA A 52 22.59 15.46 -3.63
CA ALA A 52 22.50 16.69 -4.44
C ALA A 52 21.09 17.27 -4.50
N ARG A 53 20.13 16.40 -4.83
CA ARG A 53 18.72 16.77 -4.92
C ARG A 53 18.18 17.24 -3.57
N GLU A 54 18.49 16.52 -2.50
CA GLU A 54 18.06 16.86 -1.15
C GLU A 54 18.65 18.19 -0.64
N ALA A 55 19.86 18.53 -1.07
CA ALA A 55 20.49 19.81 -0.77
C ALA A 55 19.99 20.95 -1.68
N GLY A 56 19.17 20.66 -2.71
CA GLY A 56 18.74 21.66 -3.70
C GLY A 56 19.89 22.21 -4.55
N ARG A 57 20.99 21.45 -4.69
CA ARG A 57 22.20 21.88 -5.41
C ARG A 57 22.44 21.01 -6.64
N SER A 58 23.12 21.58 -7.63
CA SER A 58 23.55 20.82 -8.80
C SER A 58 24.56 19.74 -8.39
N ARG A 59 24.58 18.65 -9.15
CA ARG A 59 25.60 17.60 -8.97
C ARG A 59 27.03 18.12 -9.21
N THR A 60 27.20 19.18 -10.01
CA THR A 60 28.50 19.78 -10.31
C THR A 60 29.13 20.45 -9.08
N ASN A 61 28.33 20.93 -8.12
CA ASN A 61 28.86 21.50 -6.88
C ASN A 61 29.62 20.46 -6.02
N TYR A 62 29.34 19.17 -6.16
CA TYR A 62 30.17 18.11 -5.57
C TYR A 62 31.54 17.97 -6.21
N VAL A 63 31.63 18.24 -7.52
CA VAL A 63 32.86 18.03 -8.30
C VAL A 63 33.79 19.22 -8.16
N ASN A 64 33.22 20.43 -8.04
CA ASN A 64 33.96 21.67 -8.04
C ASN A 64 34.46 22.10 -6.64
N HIS A 65 33.93 21.51 -5.55
CA HIS A 65 34.33 21.84 -4.18
C HIS A 65 34.93 20.63 -3.47
N GLU A 66 36.24 20.69 -3.20
CA GLU A 66 37.02 19.60 -2.61
C GLU A 66 36.51 19.20 -1.22
N GLU A 67 36.08 20.16 -0.41
CA GLU A 67 35.56 19.91 0.95
C GLU A 67 34.25 19.11 0.94
N VAL A 68 33.35 19.46 0.01
CA VAL A 68 32.08 18.75 -0.19
C VAL A 68 32.33 17.34 -0.70
N ARG A 69 33.28 17.20 -1.64
CA ARG A 69 33.68 15.91 -2.18
C ARG A 69 34.23 15.00 -1.09
N ARG A 70 35.17 15.50 -0.28
CA ARG A 70 35.78 14.76 0.82
C ARG A 70 34.74 14.34 1.86
N TYR A 71 33.81 15.24 2.23
CA TYR A 71 32.70 14.90 3.12
C TYR A 71 31.79 13.82 2.55
N ALA A 72 31.42 13.93 1.27
CA ALA A 72 30.59 12.94 0.59
C ALA A 72 31.29 11.57 0.49
N GLU A 73 32.58 11.55 0.21
CA GLU A 73 33.37 10.30 0.13
C GLU A 73 33.54 9.65 1.51
N GLU A 74 33.76 10.44 2.56
CA GLU A 74 33.85 9.97 3.95
C GLU A 74 32.51 9.40 4.45
N LYS A 75 31.39 10.08 4.18
CA LYS A 75 30.09 9.70 4.73
C LYS A 75 29.35 8.67 3.89
N LEU A 76 29.44 8.73 2.56
CA LEU A 76 28.65 7.85 1.69
C LEU A 76 29.28 6.46 1.57
N GLY A 77 30.61 6.33 1.73
CA GLY A 77 31.31 5.06 1.58
C GLY A 77 30.95 4.29 0.30
N ALA A 78 31.39 3.05 0.17
CA ALA A 78 31.15 2.27 -1.05
C ALA A 78 29.70 1.80 -1.25
N LYS A 79 28.79 1.94 -0.26
CA LYS A 79 27.36 1.54 -0.32
C LYS A 79 26.66 1.83 1.03
N ALA A 80 26.40 3.08 1.38
CA ALA A 80 25.47 3.38 2.47
C ALA A 80 24.02 3.04 2.05
N SER A 81 23.63 1.78 2.20
CA SER A 81 22.22 1.38 2.08
C SER A 81 21.51 1.82 3.34
N VAL A 82 20.45 2.62 3.20
CA VAL A 82 19.58 2.92 4.35
C VAL A 82 18.81 1.64 4.68
N PRO A 83 19.00 1.02 5.85
CA PRO A 83 18.21 -0.14 6.22
C PRO A 83 16.77 0.31 6.43
N ARG A 84 15.82 -0.32 5.73
CA ARG A 84 14.41 -0.26 6.12
C ARG A 84 13.98 -1.69 6.40
N GLU A 85 13.31 -1.88 7.52
CA GLU A 85 12.44 -3.03 7.76
C GLU A 85 11.31 -2.94 6.73
N VAL A 86 11.54 -3.47 5.53
CA VAL A 86 10.47 -3.69 4.58
C VAL A 86 9.59 -4.76 5.22
N PRO A 87 8.26 -4.52 5.42
CA PRO A 87 7.37 -5.58 5.83
C PRO A 87 7.59 -6.73 4.86
N SER A 88 7.99 -7.90 5.35
CA SER A 88 8.30 -9.01 4.48
C SER A 88 7.11 -9.22 3.56
N VAL A 89 7.37 -9.29 2.25
CA VAL A 89 6.32 -9.58 1.26
C VAL A 89 5.60 -10.86 1.64
N GLU A 90 6.28 -11.78 2.32
CA GLU A 90 5.70 -13.01 2.87
C GLU A 90 4.74 -12.75 4.03
N THR A 91 5.05 -11.83 4.95
CA THR A 91 4.13 -11.46 6.05
C THR A 91 2.91 -10.73 5.51
N ALA A 92 3.08 -9.80 4.58
CA ALA A 92 1.96 -9.13 3.93
C ALA A 92 1.07 -10.14 3.16
N ASN A 93 1.67 -11.05 2.39
CA ASN A 93 0.94 -12.10 1.69
C ASN A 93 0.20 -13.05 2.64
N ARG A 94 0.78 -13.35 3.80
CA ARG A 94 0.13 -14.18 4.82
C ARG A 94 -1.09 -13.48 5.42
N GLU A 95 -0.98 -12.18 5.70
CA GLU A 95 -2.10 -11.36 6.19
C GLU A 95 -3.20 -11.24 5.14
N TYR A 96 -2.87 -10.98 3.87
CA TYR A 96 -3.85 -10.94 2.79
C TYR A 96 -4.57 -12.27 2.57
N ARG A 97 -3.86 -13.40 2.69
CA ARG A 97 -4.49 -14.72 2.62
C ARG A 97 -5.44 -14.98 3.78
N LYS A 98 -5.08 -14.52 4.99
CA LYS A 98 -5.93 -14.63 6.18
C LYS A 98 -7.21 -13.79 6.01
N ALA A 99 -7.08 -12.52 5.64
CA ALA A 99 -8.20 -11.63 5.40
C ALA A 99 -9.14 -12.15 4.28
N ASN A 100 -8.57 -12.70 3.20
CA ASN A 100 -9.35 -13.33 2.14
C ASN A 100 -10.09 -14.60 2.59
N GLY A 101 -9.57 -15.32 3.59
CA GLY A 101 -10.25 -16.45 4.22
C GLY A 101 -11.46 -15.97 5.02
N GLU A 102 -11.24 -15.02 5.92
CA GLU A 102 -12.28 -14.43 6.79
C GLU A 102 -13.42 -13.83 5.97
N LEU A 103 -13.12 -13.06 4.92
CA LEU A 103 -14.14 -12.49 4.03
C LEU A 103 -14.95 -13.56 3.29
N LYS A 104 -14.34 -14.69 2.92
CA LYS A 104 -15.07 -15.78 2.27
C LYS A 104 -16.03 -16.46 3.25
N ASP A 105 -15.60 -16.63 4.50
CA ASP A 105 -16.42 -17.21 5.54
C ASP A 105 -17.61 -16.29 5.87
N GLU A 106 -17.39 -14.98 5.99
CA GLU A 106 -18.44 -13.98 6.21
C GLU A 106 -19.45 -13.94 5.05
N VAL A 107 -18.98 -13.97 3.79
CA VAL A 107 -19.87 -14.04 2.62
C VAL A 107 -20.70 -15.32 2.61
N ASN A 108 -20.14 -16.44 3.05
CA ASN A 108 -20.88 -17.70 3.13
C ASN A 108 -21.94 -17.66 4.24
N GLU A 109 -21.63 -17.04 5.38
CA GLU A 109 -22.58 -16.83 6.47
C GLU A 109 -23.74 -15.94 6.04
N LEU A 110 -23.45 -14.80 5.40
CA LEU A 110 -24.48 -13.90 4.86
C LEU A 110 -25.36 -14.60 3.81
N LYS A 111 -24.79 -15.45 2.96
CA LYS A 111 -25.56 -16.26 2.00
C LYS A 111 -26.48 -17.26 2.71
N ALA A 112 -26.03 -17.86 3.80
CA ALA A 112 -26.85 -18.78 4.58
C ALA A 112 -28.02 -18.05 5.25
N GLN A 113 -27.75 -16.91 5.89
CA GLN A 113 -28.79 -16.06 6.50
C GLN A 113 -29.82 -15.59 5.46
N LEU A 114 -29.36 -15.15 4.29
CA LEU A 114 -30.24 -14.74 3.19
C LEU A 114 -31.13 -15.89 2.69
N ALA A 115 -30.57 -17.11 2.61
CA ALA A 115 -31.32 -18.29 2.23
C ALA A 115 -32.38 -18.67 3.28
N GLU A 116 -32.04 -18.59 4.57
CA GLU A 116 -32.98 -18.84 5.66
C GLU A 116 -34.12 -17.81 5.67
N MET A 117 -33.80 -16.53 5.52
CA MET A 117 -34.81 -15.47 5.41
C MET A 117 -35.73 -15.68 4.21
N ALA A 118 -35.18 -16.06 3.05
CA ALA A 118 -35.99 -16.31 1.88
C ALA A 118 -36.93 -17.51 2.05
N CYS A 119 -36.47 -18.59 2.70
CA CYS A 119 -37.34 -19.71 3.07
C CYS A 119 -38.44 -19.28 4.06
N TYR A 120 -38.13 -18.39 5.00
CA TYR A 120 -39.10 -17.87 5.95
C TYR A 120 -40.17 -17.00 5.27
N VAL A 121 -39.76 -16.13 4.33
CA VAL A 121 -40.70 -15.35 3.51
C VAL A 121 -41.60 -16.27 2.70
N ASP A 122 -41.04 -17.27 2.02
CA ASP A 122 -41.78 -18.28 1.24
C ASP A 122 -42.81 -19.01 2.11
N TYR A 123 -42.43 -19.40 3.33
CA TYR A 123 -43.34 -19.98 4.33
C TYR A 123 -44.48 -19.03 4.69
N LEU A 124 -44.20 -17.75 4.95
CA LEU A 124 -45.22 -16.76 5.29
C LEU A 124 -46.20 -16.52 4.12
N GLU A 125 -45.69 -16.44 2.89
CA GLU A 125 -46.53 -16.27 1.70
C GLU A 125 -47.47 -17.47 1.51
N HIS A 126 -46.95 -18.70 1.68
CA HIS A 126 -47.76 -19.91 1.53
C HIS A 126 -48.75 -20.12 2.68
N ARG A 127 -48.33 -19.89 3.94
CA ARG A 127 -49.15 -20.17 5.12
C ARG A 127 -50.20 -19.10 5.38
N TYR A 128 -49.86 -17.84 5.17
CA TYR A 128 -50.71 -16.70 5.51
C TYR A 128 -51.24 -15.92 4.30
N LYS A 129 -50.92 -16.35 3.06
CA LYS A 129 -51.35 -15.71 1.81
C LYS A 129 -50.97 -14.23 1.71
N VAL A 130 -49.95 -13.82 2.46
CA VAL A 130 -49.35 -12.49 2.34
C VAL A 130 -48.58 -12.46 1.03
N LYS A 131 -48.64 -11.35 0.27
CA LYS A 131 -47.82 -11.16 -0.92
C LYS A 131 -46.72 -10.16 -0.59
N SER A 132 -45.46 -10.53 -0.77
CA SER A 132 -44.38 -9.56 -0.72
C SER A 132 -44.59 -8.49 -1.81
N THR A 133 -44.58 -7.22 -1.41
CA THR A 133 -44.68 -6.08 -2.33
C THR A 133 -43.33 -5.71 -2.95
N ASP A 134 -42.23 -6.17 -2.34
CA ASP A 134 -40.88 -5.84 -2.78
C ASP A 134 -40.40 -6.85 -3.81
N LYS A 135 -40.32 -6.39 -5.06
CA LYS A 135 -39.65 -7.12 -6.15
C LYS A 135 -38.14 -7.00 -5.96
N VAL A 136 -37.57 -7.81 -5.08
CA VAL A 136 -36.12 -7.95 -4.98
C VAL A 136 -35.63 -8.67 -6.24
N ASP A 137 -34.70 -8.05 -6.97
CA ASP A 137 -34.04 -8.68 -8.12
C ASP A 137 -33.08 -9.76 -7.62
N TRP A 138 -33.58 -10.99 -7.55
CA TRP A 138 -32.86 -12.16 -7.08
C TRP A 138 -31.99 -12.82 -8.16
N SER A 139 -31.76 -12.18 -9.31
CA SER A 139 -30.99 -12.78 -10.42
C SER A 139 -29.62 -13.31 -9.98
N SER A 140 -28.92 -12.60 -9.09
CA SER A 140 -27.62 -12.97 -8.53
C SER A 140 -27.68 -14.01 -7.38
N ALA A 141 -28.83 -14.18 -6.72
CA ALA A 141 -29.05 -15.16 -5.64
C ALA A 141 -29.85 -16.40 -6.09
N SER A 142 -30.34 -16.40 -7.33
CA SER A 142 -31.26 -17.40 -7.90
C SER A 142 -30.78 -18.84 -7.73
N THR A 143 -29.48 -19.09 -7.92
CA THR A 143 -28.86 -20.41 -7.76
C THR A 143 -28.84 -20.89 -6.30
N VAL A 144 -28.64 -19.98 -5.35
CA VAL A 144 -28.63 -20.30 -3.90
C VAL A 144 -30.06 -20.57 -3.43
N LEU A 145 -31.01 -19.74 -3.85
CA LEU A 145 -32.43 -19.86 -3.53
C LEU A 145 -33.07 -21.13 -4.09
N ALA A 146 -32.80 -21.47 -5.36
CA ALA A 146 -33.32 -22.68 -5.98
C ALA A 146 -32.83 -23.96 -5.27
N ARG A 147 -31.65 -23.92 -4.65
CA ARG A 147 -31.11 -25.03 -3.86
C ARG A 147 -31.65 -25.03 -2.44
N ALA A 148 -31.73 -23.87 -1.79
CA ALA A 148 -32.30 -23.73 -0.44
C ALA A 148 -33.76 -24.22 -0.39
N ARG A 149 -34.56 -23.90 -1.42
CA ARG A 149 -35.94 -24.40 -1.58
C ARG A 149 -36.03 -25.92 -1.69
N LYS A 150 -35.04 -26.57 -2.30
CA LYS A 150 -34.99 -28.04 -2.45
C LYS A 150 -34.41 -28.72 -1.20
N ASN A 151 -33.43 -28.08 -0.56
CA ASN A 151 -32.79 -28.54 0.66
C ASN A 151 -32.09 -27.35 1.35
N PRO A 152 -32.60 -26.86 2.50
CA PRO A 152 -32.02 -25.69 3.19
C PRO A 152 -30.56 -25.93 3.65
N ASN A 153 -30.17 -27.18 3.92
CA ASN A 153 -28.78 -27.53 4.28
C ASN A 153 -27.82 -27.50 3.08
N ALA A 154 -28.31 -27.55 1.83
CA ALA A 154 -27.46 -27.54 0.65
C ALA A 154 -26.86 -26.15 0.34
N ALA A 155 -27.52 -25.07 0.78
CA ALA A 155 -27.01 -23.70 0.62
C ALA A 155 -25.66 -23.48 1.35
N LYS A 156 -25.42 -24.23 2.44
CA LYS A 156 -24.18 -24.19 3.24
C LYS A 156 -22.94 -24.76 2.52
N THR A 157 -23.12 -25.51 1.43
CA THR A 157 -22.04 -26.25 0.74
C THR A 157 -21.42 -25.51 -0.45
N ILE A 158 -21.91 -24.32 -0.80
CA ILE A 158 -21.54 -23.62 -2.05
C ILE A 158 -20.09 -23.09 -2.03
N GLY A 159 -19.46 -22.96 -0.86
CA GLY A 159 -18.07 -22.51 -0.71
C GLY A 159 -17.01 -23.62 -0.69
N SER A 160 -17.37 -24.91 -0.55
CA SER A 160 -16.40 -25.98 -0.27
C SER A 160 -15.90 -26.75 -1.51
N SER A 161 -16.49 -26.52 -2.70
CA SER A 161 -16.20 -27.31 -3.91
C SER A 161 -14.89 -26.93 -4.64
N GLY A 162 -14.05 -26.06 -4.06
CA GLY A 162 -12.78 -25.64 -4.64
C GLY A 162 -11.53 -26.38 -4.13
N ARG A 163 -11.68 -27.42 -3.29
CA ARG A 163 -10.55 -28.15 -2.70
C ARG A 163 -10.35 -29.51 -3.38
N LYS A 164 -9.89 -29.52 -4.63
CA LYS A 164 -9.20 -30.69 -5.20
C LYS A 164 -7.70 -30.47 -5.00
N ARG A 165 -7.10 -31.39 -4.22
CA ARG A 165 -5.65 -31.62 -4.21
C ARG A 165 -5.22 -32.21 -5.54
#